data_AF-A0A8S2R8B4-F1
#
_entry.id   AF-A0A8S2R8B4-F1
#
_cell.length_a   1.000
_cell.length_b   1.000
_cell.length_c   1.000
_cell.angle_alpha   90.00
_cell.angle_beta   90.00
_cell.angle_gamma   90.00
#
_symmetry.space_group_name_H-M   'P 1'
#
loop_
_entity.id
_entity.type
_entity.pdbx_description
1 polymer ?
#
loop_
_entity_poly.entity_id
_entity_poly.type
_entity_poly.pdbx_seq_one_letter_code
_entity_poly.pdbx_strand_id
1 'polypeptide(L)'
;MLDDIVKAPSTNSDLYHEWCSPAYCGFLKAPEKGEEYDHTPHSLPKGVMKAIRPVFEELASQDNLFRVLNRSTQNPNESYHSVLWSMAPKIRSSSGTIIDFCVALSVIVYNNGFQSLLPLFESLLGSNGTFTSSIFQRLDQQRVTLEVRKKSKSVNHSMNPLLSSFNKTQDDADDSYVPGAY
;
A
#
# COMPACT_ATOMS: atom_id res chain seq x y z
N MET A 1 12.41 8.44 -21.98
CA MET A 1 11.61 9.46 -21.26
C MET A 1 11.65 9.28 -19.74
N LEU A 2 12.34 8.25 -19.21
CA LEU A 2 12.65 8.12 -17.77
C LEU A 2 14.07 8.59 -17.42
N ASP A 3 14.94 8.74 -18.42
CA ASP A 3 16.34 9.17 -18.25
C ASP A 3 16.47 10.60 -17.67
N ASP A 4 15.41 11.40 -17.75
CA ASP A 4 15.38 12.78 -17.26
C ASP A 4 14.93 12.91 -15.79
N ILE A 5 14.43 11.84 -15.17
CA ILE A 5 13.82 11.92 -13.82
C ILE A 5 14.89 11.80 -12.71
N VAL A 6 16.00 11.10 -12.95
CA VAL A 6 17.04 10.86 -11.93
C VAL A 6 18.37 11.51 -12.32
N LYS A 7 18.45 12.83 -12.12
CA LYS A 7 19.68 13.62 -12.26
C LYS A 7 20.71 13.23 -11.19
N ALA A 8 21.98 13.62 -11.38
CA ALA A 8 23.08 13.37 -10.44
C ALA A 8 22.82 14.10 -9.09
N PRO A 9 23.61 13.87 -8.01
CA PRO A 9 23.36 14.57 -6.77
C PRO A 9 23.71 16.06 -6.98
N SER A 10 22.88 16.96 -6.44
CA SER A 10 23.12 18.40 -6.58
C SER A 10 24.48 18.76 -5.97
N THR A 11 25.21 19.62 -6.67
CA THR A 11 26.54 20.12 -6.32
C THR A 11 26.59 21.63 -6.55
N ASN A 12 27.58 22.33 -5.98
CA ASN A 12 27.70 23.79 -6.20
C ASN A 12 27.93 24.17 -7.67
N SER A 13 28.43 23.23 -8.50
CA SER A 13 28.61 23.43 -9.94
C SER A 13 27.41 22.99 -10.78
N ASP A 14 26.71 21.94 -10.38
CA ASP A 14 25.53 21.38 -11.06
C ASP A 14 24.35 21.32 -10.10
N LEU A 15 23.40 22.24 -10.28
CA LEU A 15 22.25 22.44 -9.39
C LEU A 15 21.02 21.67 -9.88
N TYR A 16 20.46 20.81 -9.03
CA TYR A 16 19.27 20.01 -9.35
C TYR A 16 18.15 20.23 -8.33
N HIS A 17 17.40 21.32 -8.50
CA HIS A 17 16.30 21.72 -7.61
C HIS A 17 14.98 22.02 -8.33
N GLU A 18 14.88 21.67 -9.62
CA GLU A 18 13.72 21.96 -10.49
C GLU A 18 12.38 21.45 -9.92
N TRP A 19 12.42 20.35 -9.16
CA TRP A 19 11.24 19.70 -8.57
C TRP A 19 11.13 19.93 -7.06
N CYS A 20 11.95 20.81 -6.50
CA CYS A 20 11.99 21.05 -5.06
C CYS A 20 10.98 22.15 -4.66
N SER A 21 10.30 21.97 -3.54
CA SER A 21 9.42 22.99 -2.96
C SER A 21 10.24 23.96 -2.09
N PRO A 22 10.01 25.28 -2.17
CA PRO A 22 10.64 26.26 -1.28
C PRO A 22 10.38 25.98 0.20
N ALA A 23 9.27 25.32 0.54
CA ALA A 23 8.94 24.97 1.93
C ALA A 23 9.93 23.97 2.57
N TYR A 24 10.62 23.16 1.77
CA TYR A 24 11.50 22.09 2.27
C TYR A 24 12.94 22.18 1.77
N CYS A 25 13.18 22.87 0.66
CA CYS A 25 14.50 22.97 0.06
C CYS A 25 15.37 24.01 0.76
N GLY A 26 16.50 23.58 1.35
CA GLY A 26 17.48 24.49 1.94
C GLY A 26 18.08 25.46 0.90
N PHE A 27 18.36 24.97 -0.30
CA PHE A 27 18.90 25.79 -1.40
C PHE A 27 17.94 26.91 -1.82
N LEU A 28 16.65 26.62 -1.98
CA LEU A 28 15.65 27.63 -2.37
C LEU A 28 15.37 28.65 -1.26
N LYS A 29 15.58 28.28 0.02
CA LYS A 29 15.40 29.17 1.17
C LYS A 29 16.58 30.11 1.44
N ALA A 30 17.79 29.69 1.08
CA ALA A 30 19.00 30.47 1.39
C ALA A 30 18.97 31.90 0.80
N PRO A 31 18.51 32.13 -0.45
CA PRO A 31 18.35 33.47 -1.00
C PRO A 31 17.42 34.38 -0.18
N GLU A 32 16.33 33.85 0.39
CA GLU A 32 15.37 34.62 1.21
C GLU A 32 15.98 35.10 2.53
N LYS A 33 17.01 34.39 3.02
CA LYS A 33 17.76 34.74 4.23
C LYS A 33 19.02 35.56 3.95
N GLY A 34 19.35 35.80 2.68
CA GLY A 34 20.61 36.42 2.28
C GLY A 34 21.83 35.53 2.50
N GLU A 35 21.65 34.21 2.53
CA GLU A 35 22.70 33.21 2.74
C GLU A 35 23.04 32.51 1.42
N GLU A 36 24.31 32.12 1.26
CA GLU A 36 24.72 31.19 0.20
C GLU A 36 24.58 29.74 0.69
N TYR A 37 24.04 28.87 -0.17
CA TYR A 37 23.86 27.46 0.17
C TYR A 37 25.00 26.61 -0.38
N ASP A 38 25.73 25.94 0.52
CA ASP A 38 26.77 24.98 0.17
C ASP A 38 26.21 23.55 0.10
N HIS A 39 26.36 22.90 -1.07
CA HIS A 39 25.95 21.53 -1.31
C HIS A 39 26.98 20.49 -0.89
N THR A 40 28.24 20.87 -0.62
CA THR A 40 29.30 19.91 -0.27
C THR A 40 29.00 19.02 0.94
N PRO A 41 28.41 19.51 2.06
CA PRO A 41 28.17 18.66 3.24
C PRO A 41 26.97 17.70 3.07
N HIS A 42 26.10 17.94 2.09
CA HIS A 42 24.82 17.23 1.95
C HIS A 42 24.70 16.42 0.65
N SER A 43 25.71 16.49 -0.23
CA SER A 43 25.70 15.74 -1.48
C SER A 43 25.95 14.25 -1.25
N LEU A 44 25.07 13.41 -1.81
CA LEU A 44 25.23 11.96 -1.74
C LEU A 44 26.47 11.51 -2.52
N PRO A 45 27.34 10.64 -1.95
CA PRO A 45 28.50 10.11 -2.67
C PRO A 45 28.08 9.39 -3.95
N LYS A 46 28.82 9.61 -5.04
CA LYS A 46 28.51 9.03 -6.37
C LYS A 46 28.35 7.50 -6.35
N GLY A 47 29.15 6.80 -5.55
CA GLY A 47 29.05 5.35 -5.39
C GLY A 47 27.72 4.90 -4.77
N VAL A 48 27.25 5.62 -3.75
CA VAL A 48 25.95 5.36 -3.10
C VAL A 48 24.81 5.63 -4.07
N MET A 49 24.88 6.74 -4.81
CA MET A 49 23.86 7.06 -5.81
C MET A 49 23.80 6.02 -6.93
N LYS A 50 24.96 5.52 -7.39
CA LYS A 50 25.02 4.46 -8.40
C LYS A 50 24.38 3.16 -7.90
N ALA A 51 24.49 2.86 -6.61
CA ALA A 51 23.89 1.67 -6.00
C ALA A 51 22.37 1.82 -5.80
N ILE A 52 21.90 3.00 -5.38
CA ILE A 52 20.47 3.24 -5.06
C ILE A 52 19.63 3.50 -6.32
N ARG A 53 20.23 4.14 -7.34
CA ARG A 53 19.55 4.50 -8.60
C ARG A 53 18.69 3.37 -9.20
N PRO A 54 19.22 2.16 -9.46
CA PRO A 54 18.41 1.11 -10.09
C PRO A 54 17.19 0.73 -9.27
N VAL A 55 17.28 0.75 -7.93
CA VAL A 55 16.15 0.47 -7.03
C VAL A 55 15.09 1.55 -7.17
N PHE A 56 15.49 2.83 -7.21
CA PHE A 56 14.56 3.93 -7.36
C PHE A 56 13.87 3.92 -8.74
N GLU A 57 14.62 3.65 -9.80
CA GLU A 57 14.08 3.53 -11.17
C GLU A 57 13.11 2.36 -11.30
N GLU A 58 13.41 1.21 -10.68
CA GLU A 58 12.49 0.07 -10.63
C GLU A 58 11.20 0.45 -9.89
N LEU A 59 11.31 1.04 -8.70
CA LEU A 59 10.14 1.45 -7.91
C LEU A 59 9.30 2.53 -8.62
N ALA A 60 9.94 3.43 -9.36
CA ALA A 60 9.30 4.48 -10.14
C ALA A 60 8.87 4.03 -11.55
N SER A 61 9.08 2.76 -11.92
CA SER A 61 8.63 2.23 -13.21
C SER A 61 7.10 2.34 -13.32
N GLN A 62 6.61 2.58 -14.54
CA GLN A 62 5.16 2.69 -14.77
C GLN A 62 4.40 1.47 -14.26
N ASP A 63 4.91 0.26 -14.45
CA ASP A 63 4.28 -0.97 -13.96
C ASP A 63 4.16 -1.00 -12.43
N ASN A 64 5.20 -0.61 -11.70
CA ASN A 64 5.16 -0.56 -10.24
C ASN A 64 4.24 0.58 -9.74
N LEU A 65 4.29 1.75 -10.36
CA LEU A 65 3.39 2.85 -10.06
C LEU A 65 1.92 2.49 -10.35
N PHE A 66 1.62 1.82 -11.46
CA PHE A 66 0.26 1.34 -11.78
C PHE A 66 -0.23 0.31 -10.77
N ARG A 67 0.63 -0.59 -10.28
CA ARG A 67 0.27 -1.55 -9.22
C ARG A 67 -0.10 -0.84 -7.91
N VAL A 68 0.68 0.18 -7.54
CA VAL A 68 0.44 1.03 -6.36
C VAL A 68 -0.84 1.85 -6.51
N LEU A 69 -1.03 2.51 -7.66
CA LEU A 69 -2.22 3.33 -7.96
C LEU A 69 -3.51 2.50 -8.02
N ASN A 70 -3.46 1.30 -8.59
CA ASN A 70 -4.60 0.38 -8.62
C ASN A 70 -4.93 -0.23 -7.25
N ARG A 71 -4.20 0.16 -6.18
CA ARG A 71 -4.28 -0.45 -4.84
C ARG A 71 -4.36 -1.97 -4.93
N SER A 72 -3.58 -2.55 -5.84
CA SER A 72 -3.36 -3.98 -5.84
C SER A 72 -2.69 -4.27 -4.50
N THR A 73 -3.42 -4.97 -3.62
CA THR A 73 -3.20 -5.02 -2.17
C THR A 73 -1.72 -5.06 -1.83
N GLN A 74 -1.22 -4.02 -1.16
CA GLN A 74 0.18 -3.92 -0.74
C GLN A 74 0.56 -4.94 0.35
N ASN A 75 -0.38 -5.72 0.89
CA ASN A 75 -0.04 -6.76 1.85
C ASN A 75 -0.98 -7.99 1.77
N PRO A 76 -0.63 -9.03 0.98
CA PRO A 76 -1.34 -10.30 0.98
C PRO A 76 -1.38 -10.95 2.38
N ASN A 77 -0.36 -10.71 3.21
CA ASN A 77 -0.32 -11.24 4.57
C ASN A 77 -1.38 -10.57 5.46
N GLU A 78 -1.59 -9.26 5.37
CA GLU A 78 -2.70 -8.59 6.08
C GLU A 78 -4.06 -9.12 5.65
N SER A 79 -4.24 -9.36 4.35
CA SER A 79 -5.49 -9.89 3.81
C SER A 79 -5.74 -11.33 4.31
N TYR A 80 -4.70 -12.16 4.36
CA TYR A 80 -4.75 -13.50 4.94
C TYR A 80 -5.05 -13.45 6.45
N HIS A 81 -4.31 -12.62 7.20
CA HIS A 81 -4.49 -12.47 8.64
C HIS A 81 -5.91 -11.99 8.99
N SER A 82 -6.53 -11.15 8.16
CA SER A 82 -7.93 -10.75 8.33
C SER A 82 -8.87 -11.95 8.31
N VAL A 83 -8.66 -12.92 7.40
CA VAL A 83 -9.44 -14.17 7.35
C VAL A 83 -9.18 -15.02 8.60
N LEU A 84 -7.91 -15.23 8.96
CA LEU A 84 -7.54 -16.01 10.15
C LEU A 84 -8.18 -15.45 11.43
N TRP A 85 -8.05 -14.15 11.67
CA TRP A 85 -8.57 -13.51 12.88
C TRP A 85 -10.10 -13.36 12.89
N SER A 86 -10.77 -13.50 11.74
CA SER A 86 -12.23 -13.62 11.70
C SER A 86 -12.72 -14.96 12.26
N MET A 87 -11.90 -16.01 12.17
CA MET A 87 -12.20 -17.35 12.70
C MET A 87 -11.71 -17.52 14.15
N ALA A 88 -10.53 -16.98 14.47
CA ALA A 88 -9.92 -17.01 15.80
C ALA A 88 -9.66 -15.59 16.31
N PRO A 89 -10.67 -14.89 16.86
CA PRO A 89 -10.51 -13.51 17.30
C PRO A 89 -9.45 -13.37 18.39
N LYS A 90 -8.52 -12.42 18.22
CA LYS A 90 -7.41 -12.15 19.18
C LYS A 90 -7.88 -11.79 20.60
N ILE A 91 -9.13 -11.32 20.72
CA ILE A 91 -9.75 -10.93 21.99
C ILE A 91 -10.10 -12.13 22.88
N ARG A 92 -10.03 -13.36 22.38
CA ARG A 92 -10.31 -14.58 23.14
C ARG A 92 -9.11 -15.52 23.09
N SER A 93 -8.76 -16.11 24.23
CA SER A 93 -7.81 -17.20 24.27
C SER A 93 -8.39 -18.43 23.56
N SER A 94 -7.60 -19.06 22.72
CA SER A 94 -7.92 -20.31 22.03
C SER A 94 -6.78 -21.30 22.27
N SER A 95 -7.08 -22.60 22.30
CA SER A 95 -6.02 -23.62 22.38
C SER A 95 -5.18 -23.61 21.10
N GLY A 96 -3.91 -24.06 21.19
CA GLY A 96 -3.03 -24.18 20.02
C GLY A 96 -3.66 -24.99 18.89
N THR A 97 -4.33 -26.09 19.24
CA THR A 97 -5.06 -26.94 18.28
C THR A 97 -6.17 -26.20 17.53
N ILE A 98 -6.90 -25.29 18.19
CA ILE A 98 -7.93 -24.47 17.52
C ILE A 98 -7.25 -23.49 16.55
N ILE A 99 -6.14 -22.88 16.95
CA ILE A 99 -5.38 -21.96 16.10
C ILE A 99 -4.86 -22.70 14.86
N ASP A 100 -4.26 -23.89 15.01
CA ASP A 100 -3.76 -24.68 13.90
C ASP A 100 -4.88 -25.03 12.90
N PHE A 101 -6.06 -25.37 13.41
CA PHE A 101 -7.23 -25.65 12.59
C PHE A 101 -7.73 -24.39 11.86
N CYS A 102 -7.82 -23.25 12.55
CA CYS A 102 -8.18 -21.98 11.95
C CYS A 102 -7.16 -21.53 10.88
N VAL A 103 -5.87 -21.77 11.10
CA VAL A 103 -4.81 -21.53 10.10
C VAL A 103 -5.10 -22.34 8.84
N ALA A 104 -5.30 -23.67 8.95
CA ALA A 104 -5.59 -24.53 7.82
C ALA A 104 -6.87 -24.11 7.07
N LEU A 105 -7.96 -23.82 7.79
CA LEU A 105 -9.20 -23.32 7.19
C LEU A 105 -9.02 -21.96 6.51
N SER A 106 -8.28 -21.05 7.13
CA SER A 106 -8.08 -19.71 6.59
C SER A 106 -7.30 -19.73 5.28
N VAL A 107 -6.35 -20.66 5.10
CA VAL A 107 -5.65 -20.87 3.82
C VAL A 107 -6.62 -21.29 2.73
N ILE A 108 -7.49 -22.27 3.03
CA ILE A 108 -8.49 -22.77 2.08
C ILE A 108 -9.46 -21.66 1.68
N VAL A 109 -10.04 -20.97 2.68
CA VAL A 109 -10.99 -19.87 2.45
C VAL A 109 -10.33 -18.71 1.72
N TYR A 110 -9.11 -18.32 2.09
CA TYR A 110 -8.40 -17.22 1.43
C TYR A 110 -8.18 -17.50 -0.05
N ASN A 111 -7.76 -18.71 -0.43
CA ASN A 111 -7.48 -19.02 -1.82
C ASN A 111 -8.75 -19.34 -2.64
N ASN A 112 -9.68 -20.11 -2.07
CA ASN A 112 -10.75 -20.75 -2.84
C ASN A 112 -12.17 -20.36 -2.38
N GLY A 113 -12.32 -19.58 -1.31
CA GLY A 113 -13.61 -19.17 -0.75
C GLY A 113 -14.23 -20.20 0.20
N PHE A 114 -15.33 -19.83 0.84
CA PHE A 114 -16.05 -20.65 1.82
C PHE A 114 -16.70 -21.89 1.18
N GLN A 115 -17.12 -21.83 -0.08
CA GLN A 115 -17.67 -23.00 -0.80
C GLN A 115 -16.71 -24.19 -0.81
N SER A 116 -15.39 -23.93 -0.85
CA SER A 116 -14.37 -24.99 -0.85
C SER A 116 -14.31 -25.78 0.47
N LEU A 117 -14.98 -25.31 1.52
CA LEU A 117 -15.12 -26.04 2.79
C LEU A 117 -16.21 -27.11 2.75
N LEU A 118 -17.13 -27.12 1.79
CA LEU A 118 -18.19 -28.14 1.70
C LEU A 118 -17.69 -29.58 1.69
N PRO A 119 -16.71 -29.99 0.85
CA PRO A 119 -16.20 -31.36 0.87
C PRO A 119 -15.45 -31.67 2.18
N LEU A 120 -14.80 -30.67 2.78
CA LEU A 120 -14.13 -30.84 4.07
C LEU A 120 -15.15 -31.09 5.19
N PHE A 121 -16.22 -30.31 5.24
CA PHE A 121 -17.28 -30.44 6.24
C PHE A 121 -18.02 -31.76 6.10
N GLU A 122 -18.29 -32.20 4.86
CA GLU A 122 -18.87 -33.52 4.60
C GLU A 122 -17.95 -34.64 5.08
N SER A 123 -16.64 -34.55 4.83
CA SER A 123 -15.68 -35.55 5.31
C SER A 123 -15.52 -35.55 6.84
N LEU A 124 -15.64 -34.39 7.51
CA LEU A 124 -15.43 -34.28 8.96
C LEU A 124 -16.69 -34.59 9.77
N LEU A 125 -17.86 -34.17 9.27
CA LEU A 125 -19.14 -34.21 9.98
C LEU A 125 -20.10 -35.26 9.40
N GLY A 126 -19.71 -35.97 8.34
CA GLY A 126 -20.50 -36.99 7.66
C GLY A 126 -21.61 -36.43 6.74
N SER A 127 -22.02 -35.17 6.93
CA SER A 127 -22.98 -34.50 6.06
C SER A 127 -22.89 -32.99 6.20
N ASN A 128 -23.31 -32.28 5.15
CA ASN A 128 -23.50 -30.83 5.20
C ASN A 128 -24.87 -30.49 5.78
N GLY A 129 -24.93 -29.46 6.62
CA GLY A 129 -26.19 -28.90 7.10
C GLY A 129 -27.03 -28.33 5.97
N THR A 130 -28.35 -28.32 6.16
CA THR A 130 -29.35 -27.89 5.15
C THR A 130 -29.09 -26.49 4.58
N PHE A 131 -28.53 -25.59 5.39
CA PHE A 131 -28.23 -24.21 5.01
C PHE A 131 -26.73 -23.95 4.78
N THR A 132 -25.86 -24.95 4.90
CA THR A 132 -24.40 -24.74 4.85
C THR A 132 -23.96 -24.16 3.51
N SER A 133 -24.43 -24.74 2.40
CA SER A 133 -24.08 -24.26 1.06
C SER A 133 -24.58 -22.82 0.79
N SER A 134 -25.82 -22.51 1.17
CA SER A 134 -26.37 -21.16 0.95
C SER A 134 -25.67 -20.10 1.83
N ILE A 135 -25.30 -20.46 3.06
CA ILE A 135 -24.52 -19.58 3.94
C ILE A 135 -23.12 -19.35 3.36
N PHE A 136 -22.41 -20.40 2.93
CA PHE A 136 -21.09 -20.25 2.33
C PHE A 136 -21.12 -19.42 1.05
N GLN A 137 -22.13 -19.59 0.21
CA GLN A 137 -22.31 -18.78 -0.99
C GLN A 137 -22.51 -17.30 -0.63
N ARG A 138 -23.32 -17.02 0.40
CA ARG A 138 -23.53 -15.65 0.88
C ARG A 138 -22.26 -15.03 1.45
N LEU A 139 -21.45 -15.79 2.19
CA LEU A 139 -20.17 -15.33 2.72
C LEU A 139 -19.17 -15.01 1.59
N ASP A 140 -19.11 -15.85 0.55
CA ASP A 140 -18.28 -15.58 -0.63
C ASP A 140 -18.75 -14.36 -1.41
N GLN A 141 -20.07 -14.17 -1.56
CA GLN A 141 -20.63 -12.96 -2.17
C GLN A 141 -20.28 -11.70 -1.36
N GLN A 142 -20.34 -11.77 -0.02
CA GLN A 142 -19.93 -10.66 0.85
C GLN A 142 -18.45 -10.35 0.67
N ARG A 143 -17.59 -11.37 0.60
CA ARG A 143 -16.16 -11.20 0.31
C ARG A 143 -15.94 -10.45 -1.01
N VAL A 144 -16.56 -10.91 -2.10
CA VAL A 144 -16.44 -10.26 -3.42
C VAL A 144 -16.97 -8.82 -3.37
N THR A 145 -18.10 -8.60 -2.70
CA THR A 145 -18.71 -7.26 -2.58
C THR A 145 -17.82 -6.30 -1.79
N LEU A 146 -17.19 -6.75 -0.71
CA LEU A 146 -16.24 -5.95 0.06
C LEU A 146 -15.02 -5.58 -0.77
N GLU A 147 -14.50 -6.51 -1.59
CA GLU A 147 -13.40 -6.22 -2.50
C GLU A 147 -13.80 -5.22 -3.59
N VAL A 148 -14.99 -5.37 -4.18
CA VAL A 148 -15.54 -4.39 -5.12
C VAL A 148 -15.69 -3.03 -4.45
N ARG A 149 -16.23 -2.95 -3.23
CA ARG A 149 -16.42 -1.70 -2.48
C ARG A 149 -15.11 -1.04 -2.09
N LYS A 150 -14.09 -1.80 -1.70
CA LYS A 150 -12.72 -1.29 -1.46
C LYS A 150 -12.16 -0.69 -2.75
N LYS A 151 -12.33 -1.36 -3.89
CA LYS A 151 -11.96 -0.83 -5.20
C LYS A 151 -12.76 0.42 -5.57
N SER A 152 -14.06 0.49 -5.33
CA SER A 152 -14.87 1.70 -5.66
C SER A 152 -14.54 2.89 -4.76
N LYS A 153 -14.33 2.67 -3.45
CA LYS A 153 -13.84 3.72 -2.54
C LYS A 153 -12.44 4.21 -2.94
N SER A 154 -11.58 3.30 -3.39
CA SER A 154 -10.27 3.62 -3.95
C SER A 154 -10.40 4.52 -5.19
N VAL A 155 -11.27 4.17 -6.14
CA VAL A 155 -11.51 4.94 -7.37
C VAL A 155 -12.08 6.33 -7.05
N ASN A 156 -13.06 6.44 -6.15
CA ASN A 156 -13.64 7.72 -5.76
C ASN A 156 -12.64 8.64 -5.04
N HIS A 157 -11.69 8.09 -4.28
CA HIS A 157 -10.59 8.85 -3.67
C HIS A 157 -9.45 9.14 -4.66
N SER A 158 -9.34 8.36 -5.75
CA SER A 158 -8.35 8.56 -6.83
C SER A 158 -8.81 9.61 -7.86
N MET A 159 -10.12 9.81 -8.02
CA MET A 159 -10.70 10.77 -8.98
C MET A 159 -10.74 12.22 -8.47
N ASN A 160 -10.56 12.45 -7.18
CA ASN A 160 -10.42 13.77 -6.56
C ASN A 160 -9.37 13.61 -5.45
N PRO A 161 -8.05 13.91 -5.65
CA PRO A 161 -7.54 15.24 -5.97
C PRO A 161 -6.31 15.31 -6.91
N LEU A 162 -5.76 14.19 -7.44
CA LEU A 162 -4.48 14.23 -8.18
C LEU A 162 -4.56 14.99 -9.51
N LEU A 163 -5.73 15.02 -10.16
CA LEU A 163 -5.99 15.84 -11.35
C LEU A 163 -6.31 17.31 -11.00
N SER A 164 -6.81 17.60 -9.80
CA SER A 164 -7.05 18.99 -9.37
C SER A 164 -5.78 19.67 -8.88
N SER A 165 -4.80 18.92 -8.36
CA SER A 165 -3.51 19.45 -7.88
C SER A 165 -2.63 19.96 -9.02
N PHE A 166 -2.84 19.51 -10.26
CA PHE A 166 -2.10 20.03 -11.42
C PHE A 166 -2.60 21.41 -11.88
N ASN A 167 -3.81 21.81 -11.47
CA ASN A 167 -4.47 23.05 -11.88
C ASN A 167 -4.81 24.02 -10.72
N LYS A 168 -4.35 23.75 -9.49
CA LYS A 168 -4.52 24.67 -8.36
C LYS A 168 -3.17 25.08 -7.81
N THR A 169 -2.66 26.17 -8.36
CA THR A 169 -1.79 27.08 -7.64
C THR A 169 -2.51 27.64 -6.42
N GLN A 170 -1.79 27.61 -5.30
CA GLN A 170 -1.92 28.45 -4.10
C GLN A 170 -3.13 28.23 -3.17
N ASP A 171 -2.75 28.26 -1.89
CA ASP A 171 -3.54 28.47 -0.68
C ASP A 171 -4.25 27.23 -0.12
N ASP A 172 -3.56 26.57 0.82
CA ASP A 172 -4.02 26.36 2.21
C ASP A 172 -3.18 25.27 2.89
N ALA A 173 -2.46 25.65 3.96
CA ALA A 173 -1.74 24.72 4.82
C ALA A 173 -2.73 24.04 5.78
N ASP A 174 -2.87 22.72 5.70
CA ASP A 174 -3.43 21.93 6.79
C ASP A 174 -2.54 20.70 7.06
N ASP A 175 -2.12 20.63 8.31
CA ASP A 175 -1.05 19.83 8.86
C ASP A 175 -1.69 18.71 9.70
N SER A 176 -2.07 17.60 9.07
CA SER A 176 -2.48 16.39 9.82
C SER A 176 -2.44 15.11 8.99
N TYR A 177 -1.23 14.62 8.69
CA TYR A 177 -1.09 13.21 8.30
C TYR A 177 -0.01 12.52 9.11
N VAL A 178 -0.45 11.64 10.02
CA VAL A 178 0.41 10.74 10.78
C VAL A 178 0.07 9.30 10.37
N PRO A 179 0.93 8.62 9.58
CA PRO A 179 0.76 7.20 9.31
C PRO A 179 1.17 6.37 10.54
N GLY A 180 0.27 5.51 11.05
CA GLY A 180 0.62 4.47 12.03
C GLY A 180 0.08 4.63 13.46
N ALA A 181 -0.99 5.38 13.69
CA ALA A 181 -1.69 5.34 14.96
C ALA A 181 -2.67 4.15 15.00
N TYR A 182 -2.41 3.24 15.94
CA TYR A 182 -3.14 2.01 16.27
C TYR A 182 -4.54 2.29 16.83
#